data_AF-A0A081JFU4-F1
#
_entry.id   AF-A0A081JFU4-F1
#
_cell.length_a   1.000
_cell.length_b   1.000
_cell.length_c   1.000
_cell.angle_alpha   90.00
_cell.angle_beta   90.00
_cell.angle_gamma   90.00
#
_symmetry.space_group_name_H-M   'P 1'
#
loop_
_entity.id
_entity.type
_entity.pdbx_description
1 polymer ?
#
loop_
_entity_poly.entity_id
_entity_poly.type
_entity_poly.pdbx_seq_one_letter_code
_entity_poly.pdbx_strand_id
1 'polypeptide(L)'
;MSKTVRRFPLVADGVPVSKPPKAMALYENEDLITNIHGTYHEKDYDDVTKDYNFVGKTENDAERIKTVSEGKSYAELARDEARRDIKKKRQAYLSNDVKKMPSKANFQQQLKVTLPKAPAKPTNKLSHLTEKMHQEDYILAEIPVTYKEPDNSSVPKPKKNNYDFLKCSQIYNKEAQQSQREHKVAQELNLTRFDDAN
;
A
#
# COMPACT_ATOMS: atom_id res chain seq x y z
N MET A 1 -24.22 -22.09 -36.27
CA MET A 1 -23.54 -20.98 -35.56
C MET A 1 -23.83 -19.68 -36.30
N SER A 2 -24.94 -19.00 -36.00
CA SER A 2 -25.30 -17.72 -36.63
C SER A 2 -24.42 -16.60 -36.05
N LYS A 3 -23.52 -16.03 -36.86
CA LYS A 3 -22.75 -14.84 -36.49
C LYS A 3 -23.69 -13.65 -36.41
N THR A 4 -24.01 -13.20 -35.20
CA THR A 4 -24.74 -11.95 -34.98
C THR A 4 -23.82 -10.79 -35.33
N VAL A 5 -23.86 -10.35 -36.58
CA VAL A 5 -23.12 -9.18 -37.06
C VAL A 5 -23.79 -7.94 -36.46
N ARG A 6 -23.14 -7.30 -35.50
CA ARG A 6 -23.61 -6.03 -34.94
C ARG A 6 -23.48 -4.96 -36.01
N ARG A 7 -24.60 -4.56 -36.61
CA ARG A 7 -24.65 -3.40 -37.50
C ARG A 7 -24.83 -2.15 -36.66
N PHE A 8 -24.09 -1.10 -37.00
CA PHE A 8 -24.31 0.21 -36.38
C PHE A 8 -25.74 0.68 -36.64
N PRO A 9 -26.38 1.39 -35.70
CA PRO A 9 -27.68 1.97 -35.92
C PRO A 9 -27.60 2.95 -37.10
N LEU A 10 -28.36 2.66 -38.16
CA LEU A 10 -28.52 3.55 -39.30
C LEU A 10 -29.41 4.72 -38.85
N VAL A 11 -28.81 5.90 -38.69
CA VAL A 11 -29.54 7.14 -38.41
C VAL A 11 -29.70 7.90 -39.73
N ALA A 12 -30.92 8.37 -40.02
CA ALA A 12 -31.20 9.14 -41.23
C ALA A 12 -30.54 10.53 -41.18
N ASP A 13 -30.14 11.04 -42.35
CA ASP A 13 -29.54 12.36 -42.48
C ASP A 13 -30.53 13.44 -42.00
N GLY A 14 -30.15 14.17 -40.94
CA GLY A 14 -30.97 15.24 -40.34
C GLY A 14 -31.57 14.93 -38.97
N VAL A 15 -31.43 13.71 -38.43
CA VAL A 15 -31.87 13.41 -37.06
C VAL A 15 -30.72 13.68 -36.07
N PRO A 16 -30.91 14.55 -35.06
CA PRO A 16 -29.88 14.77 -34.04
C PRO A 16 -29.63 13.48 -33.26
N VAL A 17 -28.40 12.96 -33.35
CA VAL A 17 -27.94 11.75 -32.63
C VAL A 17 -27.69 12.03 -31.15
N SER A 18 -27.45 13.28 -30.79
CA SER A 18 -27.24 13.73 -29.42
C SER A 18 -28.55 14.15 -28.76
N LYS A 19 -28.73 13.73 -27.51
CA LYS A 19 -29.79 14.27 -26.65
C LYS A 19 -29.48 15.76 -26.39
N PRO A 20 -30.50 16.64 -26.30
CA PRO A 20 -30.27 18.02 -25.92
C PRO A 20 -29.58 18.09 -24.55
N PRO A 21 -28.72 19.10 -24.31
CA PRO A 21 -28.03 19.24 -23.04
C PRO A 21 -29.06 19.38 -21.93
N LYS A 22 -28.98 18.49 -20.93
CA LYS A 22 -29.78 18.60 -19.71
C LYS A 22 -29.28 19.81 -18.93
N ALA A 23 -30.12 20.82 -18.75
CA ALA A 23 -29.83 21.91 -17.82
C ALA A 23 -29.64 21.32 -16.42
N MET A 24 -28.43 21.44 -15.87
CA MET A 24 -28.15 21.04 -14.49
C MET A 24 -28.48 22.22 -13.58
N ALA A 25 -29.37 22.01 -12.60
CA ALA A 25 -29.64 22.98 -11.54
C ALA A 25 -28.43 22.99 -10.60
N LEU A 26 -27.36 23.67 -11.03
CA LEU A 26 -26.06 23.58 -10.37
C LEU A 26 -25.99 24.38 -9.06
N TYR A 27 -26.89 25.33 -8.81
CA TYR A 27 -27.03 26.06 -7.55
C TYR A 27 -28.43 26.68 -7.45
N GLU A 28 -29.38 26.02 -6.80
CA GLU A 28 -30.50 26.74 -6.20
C GLU A 28 -30.06 27.22 -4.82
N ASN A 29 -30.40 28.44 -4.42
CA ASN A 29 -30.01 28.96 -3.09
C ASN A 29 -30.69 28.21 -1.92
N GLU A 30 -31.57 27.25 -2.24
CA GLU A 30 -32.14 26.27 -1.31
C GLU A 30 -31.29 24.97 -1.20
N ASP A 31 -30.29 24.80 -2.07
CA ASP A 31 -29.31 23.69 -2.08
C ASP A 31 -28.03 24.01 -1.28
N LEU A 32 -28.08 25.04 -0.42
CA LEU A 32 -27.37 24.92 0.85
C LEU A 32 -27.87 23.61 1.46
N ILE A 33 -26.98 22.67 1.81
CA ILE A 33 -27.36 21.38 2.38
C ILE A 33 -28.05 21.63 3.73
N THR A 34 -29.32 21.99 3.70
CA THR A 34 -30.19 22.17 4.86
C THR A 34 -30.65 20.81 5.40
N ASN A 35 -30.35 19.72 4.67
CA ASN A 35 -30.62 18.35 5.08
C ASN A 35 -29.64 17.77 6.12
N ILE A 36 -28.49 18.41 6.39
CA ILE A 36 -27.62 17.99 7.51
C ILE A 36 -28.20 18.53 8.82
N HIS A 37 -29.11 17.76 9.38
CA HIS A 37 -29.60 17.94 10.73
C HIS A 37 -28.68 17.16 11.68
N GLY A 38 -28.17 17.82 12.72
CA GLY A 38 -27.36 17.18 13.77
C GLY A 38 -25.99 17.80 13.98
N THR A 39 -25.30 17.36 15.01
CA THR A 39 -23.93 17.81 15.32
C THR A 39 -22.96 17.33 14.25
N TYR A 40 -22.13 18.24 13.76
CA TYR A 40 -21.03 17.91 12.86
C TYR A 40 -20.05 16.96 13.57
N HIS A 41 -19.81 15.79 12.99
CA HIS A 41 -18.79 14.85 13.43
C HIS A 41 -17.67 14.81 12.40
N GLU A 42 -16.44 15.01 12.89
CA GLU A 42 -15.24 14.97 12.06
C GLU A 42 -14.99 13.52 11.58
N LYS A 43 -14.54 13.37 10.33
CA LYS A 43 -14.24 12.03 9.80
C LYS A 43 -12.92 11.54 10.41
N ASP A 44 -12.97 10.36 11.03
CA ASP A 44 -11.77 9.64 11.46
C ASP A 44 -11.01 9.11 10.23
N TYR A 45 -10.00 9.86 9.76
CA TYR A 45 -9.19 9.47 8.60
C TYR A 45 -8.24 8.29 8.87
N ASP A 46 -8.06 7.92 10.14
CA ASP A 46 -7.22 6.79 10.54
C ASP A 46 -7.86 5.43 10.18
N ASP A 47 -9.19 5.38 10.02
CA ASP A 47 -9.91 4.16 9.66
C ASP A 47 -10.77 4.35 8.41
N VAL A 48 -10.13 4.13 7.26
CA VAL A 48 -10.74 4.20 5.92
C VAL A 48 -11.78 3.09 5.70
N THR A 49 -11.96 2.14 6.62
CA THR A 49 -12.84 0.99 6.42
C THR A 49 -14.26 1.16 6.96
N LYS A 50 -14.52 2.21 7.77
CA LYS A 50 -15.83 2.43 8.41
C LYS A 50 -16.96 2.72 7.41
N ASP A 51 -16.67 3.47 6.35
CA ASP A 51 -17.66 3.89 5.36
C ASP A 51 -17.90 2.84 4.23
N TYR A 52 -17.13 1.73 4.23
CA TYR A 52 -17.26 0.69 3.20
C TYR A 52 -18.03 -0.53 3.71
N ASN A 53 -19.24 -0.71 3.19
CA ASN A 53 -20.00 -1.95 3.32
C ASN A 53 -19.39 -3.04 2.41
N PHE A 54 -18.35 -3.71 2.89
CA PHE A 54 -17.83 -4.91 2.26
C PHE A 54 -18.86 -6.05 2.36
N VAL A 55 -19.10 -6.73 1.22
CA VAL A 55 -19.95 -7.91 1.15
C VAL A 55 -19.45 -8.97 2.14
N GLY A 56 -20.31 -9.41 3.06
CA GLY A 56 -20.01 -10.48 4.03
C GLY A 56 -19.89 -10.06 5.49
N LYS A 57 -20.31 -8.84 5.86
CA LYS A 57 -20.35 -8.38 7.26
C LYS A 57 -21.75 -8.34 7.88
N THR A 58 -22.82 -8.49 7.09
CA THR A 58 -24.20 -8.47 7.60
C THR A 58 -24.81 -9.87 7.59
N GLU A 59 -25.62 -10.20 8.59
CA GLU A 59 -26.23 -11.53 8.75
C GLU A 59 -27.15 -11.92 7.57
N ASN A 60 -27.61 -10.93 6.80
CA ASN A 60 -28.44 -11.11 5.59
C ASN A 60 -27.63 -11.39 4.31
N ASP A 61 -26.29 -11.42 4.35
CA ASP A 61 -25.45 -11.68 3.17
C ASP A 61 -25.39 -13.17 2.77
N ALA A 62 -25.97 -14.07 3.57
CA ALA A 62 -25.85 -15.52 3.36
C ALA A 62 -26.37 -15.99 1.99
N GLU A 63 -27.48 -15.44 1.50
CA GLU A 63 -28.05 -15.78 0.19
C GLU A 63 -27.24 -15.17 -0.97
N ARG A 64 -26.69 -13.98 -0.76
CA ARG A 64 -25.81 -13.31 -1.73
C ARG A 64 -24.46 -14.03 -1.86
N ILE A 65 -23.93 -14.56 -0.76
CA ILE A 65 -22.68 -15.35 -0.76
C ILE A 65 -22.90 -16.67 -1.51
N LYS A 66 -24.05 -17.32 -1.32
CA LYS A 66 -24.42 -18.56 -2.04
C LYS A 66 -24.49 -18.33 -3.55
N THR A 67 -25.24 -17.32 -4.01
CA THR A 67 -25.36 -16.98 -5.44
C THR A 67 -24.02 -16.60 -6.09
N VAL A 68 -23.15 -15.87 -5.38
CA VAL A 68 -21.80 -15.53 -5.87
C VAL A 68 -20.89 -16.76 -5.89
N SER A 69 -21.09 -17.72 -4.99
CA SER A 69 -20.30 -18.96 -4.96
C SER A 69 -20.72 -20.00 -6.01
N GLU A 70 -22.01 -20.05 -6.35
CA GLU A 70 -22.60 -21.01 -7.30
C GLU A 70 -22.26 -20.67 -8.77
N GLY A 71 -21.97 -19.40 -9.08
CA GLY A 71 -21.59 -18.94 -10.43
C GLY A 71 -20.09 -19.00 -10.77
N LYS A 72 -19.25 -19.54 -9.88
CA LYS A 72 -17.79 -19.48 -10.04
C LYS A 72 -17.29 -20.50 -11.06
N SER A 73 -16.51 -20.02 -12.02
CA SER A 73 -15.82 -20.87 -12.98
C SER A 73 -14.75 -21.74 -12.28
N TYR A 74 -14.42 -22.91 -12.83
CA TYR A 74 -13.37 -23.81 -12.33
C TYR A 74 -12.05 -23.07 -12.03
N ALA A 75 -11.68 -22.11 -12.88
CA ALA A 75 -10.49 -21.28 -12.69
C ALA A 75 -10.54 -20.38 -11.44
N GLU A 76 -11.74 -19.99 -11.01
CA GLU A 76 -11.93 -19.14 -9.84
C GLU A 76 -11.89 -19.96 -8.54
N LEU A 77 -12.46 -21.17 -8.55
CA LEU A 77 -12.32 -22.12 -7.45
C LEU A 77 -10.85 -22.45 -7.18
N ALA A 78 -10.07 -22.72 -8.23
CA ALA A 78 -8.63 -22.99 -8.10
C ALA A 78 -7.86 -21.79 -7.50
N ARG A 79 -8.24 -20.54 -7.84
CA ARG A 79 -7.64 -19.33 -7.26
C ARG A 79 -7.99 -19.18 -5.78
N ASP A 80 -9.24 -19.45 -5.40
CA ASP A 80 -9.68 -19.35 -4.02
C ASP A 80 -9.02 -20.43 -3.15
N GLU A 81 -8.85 -21.65 -3.65
CA GLU A 81 -8.09 -22.72 -3.01
C GLU A 81 -6.62 -22.36 -2.83
N ALA A 82 -5.96 -21.85 -3.88
CA ALA A 82 -4.58 -21.41 -3.80
C ALA A 82 -4.38 -20.29 -2.76
N ARG A 83 -5.32 -19.33 -2.68
CA ARG A 83 -5.30 -18.28 -1.66
C ARG A 83 -5.44 -18.84 -0.24
N ARG A 84 -6.34 -19.81 -0.04
CA ARG A 84 -6.50 -20.48 1.26
C ARG A 84 -5.24 -21.24 1.67
N ASP A 85 -4.61 -21.96 0.74
CA ASP A 85 -3.35 -22.67 0.98
C ASP A 85 -2.22 -21.72 1.37
N ILE A 86 -2.03 -20.61 0.65
CA ILE A 86 -1.04 -19.57 0.99
C ILE A 86 -1.32 -18.99 2.38
N LYS A 87 -2.58 -18.68 2.70
CA LYS A 87 -2.96 -18.14 4.01
C LYS A 87 -2.65 -19.15 5.12
N LYS A 88 -2.98 -20.42 4.91
CA LYS A 88 -2.69 -21.52 5.86
C LYS A 88 -1.19 -21.71 6.04
N LYS A 89 -0.40 -21.70 4.95
CA LYS A 89 1.07 -21.78 5.00
C LYS A 89 1.67 -20.60 5.75
N ARG A 90 1.22 -19.36 5.48
CA ARG A 90 1.66 -18.17 6.21
C ARG A 90 1.32 -18.27 7.70
N GLN A 91 0.12 -18.73 8.05
CA GLN A 91 -0.27 -18.92 9.45
C GLN A 91 0.59 -19.98 10.14
N ALA A 92 0.83 -21.13 9.49
CA ALA A 92 1.69 -22.19 10.03
C ALA A 92 3.13 -21.69 10.24
N TYR A 93 3.65 -20.93 9.27
CA TYR A 93 4.96 -20.29 9.35
C TYR A 93 5.05 -19.32 10.53
N LEU A 94 4.08 -18.41 10.66
CA LEU A 94 3.99 -17.47 11.79
C LEU A 94 3.89 -18.19 13.14
N SER A 95 3.09 -19.25 13.25
CA SER A 95 2.96 -20.01 14.50
C SER A 95 4.23 -20.77 14.88
N ASN A 96 5.04 -21.18 13.90
CA ASN A 96 6.28 -21.92 14.12
C ASN A 96 7.46 -20.98 14.43
N ASP A 97 7.54 -19.83 13.75
CA ASP A 97 8.63 -18.87 13.90
C ASP A 97 8.49 -17.98 15.14
N VAL A 98 7.26 -17.53 15.47
CA VAL A 98 7.01 -16.68 16.65
C VAL A 98 7.26 -17.45 17.96
N LYS A 99 7.12 -18.79 17.97
CA LYS A 99 7.48 -19.62 19.12
C LYS A 99 8.98 -19.86 19.29
N LYS A 100 9.79 -19.64 18.24
CA LYS A 100 11.25 -19.89 18.26
C LYS A 100 12.11 -18.64 18.44
N MET A 101 11.50 -17.46 18.48
CA MET A 101 12.20 -16.21 18.74
C MET A 101 12.18 -15.89 20.25
N PRO A 102 13.33 -15.72 20.91
CA PRO A 102 13.35 -15.14 22.26
C PRO A 102 12.83 -13.71 22.17
N SER A 103 11.66 -13.47 22.74
CA SER A 103 11.05 -12.14 22.86
C SER A 103 12.02 -11.18 23.55
N LYS A 104 12.63 -10.28 22.77
CA LYS A 104 13.30 -9.09 23.32
C LYS A 104 12.22 -8.06 23.66
N ALA A 105 11.54 -8.27 24.78
CA ALA A 105 10.63 -7.30 25.37
C ALA A 105 11.45 -6.13 25.94
N ASN A 106 11.79 -5.11 25.13
CA ASN A 106 12.42 -3.86 25.62
C ASN A 106 12.34 -2.67 24.64
N PHE A 107 11.30 -2.57 23.79
CA PHE A 107 11.15 -1.43 22.88
C PHE A 107 9.73 -0.83 22.91
N GLN A 108 9.24 -0.49 24.10
CA GLN A 108 8.12 0.45 24.27
C GLN A 108 8.31 1.22 25.59
N GLN A 109 9.27 2.13 25.63
CA GLN A 109 9.29 3.21 26.63
C GLN A 109 8.71 4.49 26.02
N GLN A 110 7.40 4.65 26.22
CA GLN A 110 6.75 5.86 26.75
C GLN A 110 7.11 7.22 26.12
N LEU A 111 6.26 7.69 25.18
CA LEU A 111 6.09 9.11 24.87
C LEU A 111 4.87 9.65 25.65
N LYS A 112 5.10 10.08 26.89
CA LYS A 112 4.17 10.98 27.60
C LYS A 112 4.99 12.16 28.10
N VAL A 113 4.83 13.30 27.43
CA VAL A 113 5.43 14.57 27.80
C VAL A 113 4.65 15.12 28.99
N THR A 114 5.20 14.96 30.20
CA THR A 114 4.85 15.75 31.37
C THR A 114 5.96 16.77 31.62
N LEU A 115 5.56 18.03 31.80
CA LEU A 115 6.35 19.20 32.19
C LEU A 115 7.53 18.84 33.11
N PRO A 116 8.77 19.32 32.85
CA PRO A 116 9.91 18.93 33.67
C PRO A 116 9.81 19.55 35.06
N LYS A 117 9.44 18.73 36.04
CA LYS A 117 9.67 19.04 37.45
C LYS A 117 11.18 18.95 37.67
N ALA A 118 11.79 20.06 38.09
CA ALA A 118 13.22 20.11 38.40
C ALA A 118 13.60 18.94 39.34
N PRO A 119 14.53 18.05 38.96
CA PRO A 119 14.94 16.96 39.82
C PRO A 119 15.68 17.54 41.04
N ALA A 120 15.30 17.08 42.23
CA ALA A 120 16.02 17.42 43.46
C ALA A 120 17.49 17.00 43.32
N LYS A 121 18.41 17.95 43.53
CA LYS A 121 19.85 17.71 43.39
C LYS A 121 20.31 16.69 44.47
N PRO A 122 20.93 15.55 44.11
CA PRO A 122 21.47 14.62 45.09
C PRO A 122 22.66 15.24 45.83
N THR A 123 22.56 15.38 47.14
CA THR A 123 23.60 15.96 48.00
C THR A 123 24.71 14.96 48.30
N ASN A 124 25.65 14.79 47.37
CA ASN A 124 26.90 14.07 47.62
C ASN A 124 28.00 15.07 48.04
N LYS A 125 29.05 14.64 48.76
CA LYS A 125 30.18 15.49 49.20
C LYS A 125 30.83 16.25 48.04
N LEU A 126 30.82 15.70 46.83
CA LEU A 126 31.38 16.32 45.61
C LEU A 126 30.37 17.19 44.82
N SER A 127 29.12 17.30 45.27
CA SER A 127 28.09 18.09 44.56
C SER A 127 28.41 19.58 44.45
N HIS A 128 29.20 20.14 45.37
CA HIS A 128 29.66 21.53 45.31
C HIS A 128 30.56 21.83 44.10
N LEU A 129 31.21 20.80 43.55
CA LEU A 129 32.11 20.96 42.40
C LEU A 129 31.31 21.16 41.10
N THR A 130 30.11 20.58 41.00
CA THR A 130 29.28 20.69 39.80
C THR A 130 28.70 22.09 39.63
N GLU A 131 28.50 22.82 40.73
CA GLU A 131 28.06 24.21 40.71
C GLU A 131 29.08 25.14 40.04
N LYS A 132 30.38 24.79 40.08
CA LYS A 132 31.45 25.50 39.38
C LYS A 132 31.83 24.87 38.05
N MET A 133 31.15 23.79 37.65
CA MET A 133 31.38 23.05 36.40
C MET A 133 30.42 23.51 35.30
N HIS A 134 30.10 24.80 35.25
CA HIS A 134 29.48 25.41 34.09
C HIS A 134 30.43 26.46 33.54
N GLN A 135 30.41 26.62 32.22
CA GLN A 135 31.22 27.58 31.52
C GLN A 135 30.38 28.85 31.36
N GLU A 136 30.78 29.94 32.03
CA GLU A 136 30.10 31.24 31.92
C GLU A 136 30.48 31.97 30.62
N ASP A 137 31.75 31.87 30.24
CA ASP A 137 32.29 32.56 29.07
C ASP A 137 32.62 31.57 27.96
N TYR A 138 31.93 31.71 26.83
CA TYR A 138 32.28 30.99 25.62
C TYR A 138 33.53 31.61 25.00
N ILE A 139 34.59 30.82 24.86
CA ILE A 139 35.72 31.19 24.00
C ILE A 139 35.29 30.88 22.56
N LEU A 140 34.71 31.87 21.87
CA LEU A 140 34.51 31.81 20.43
C LEU A 140 35.89 31.88 19.76
N ALA A 141 36.38 30.75 19.26
CA ALA A 141 37.47 30.77 18.32
C ALA A 141 36.94 31.29 16.97
N GLU A 142 37.54 32.37 16.45
CA GLU A 142 37.33 32.81 15.07
C GLU A 142 37.96 31.79 14.12
N ILE A 143 37.23 30.71 13.84
CA ILE A 143 37.63 29.71 12.84
C ILE A 143 37.24 30.26 11.48
N PRO A 144 38.18 30.39 10.51
CA PRO A 144 37.84 30.83 9.17
C PRO A 144 36.84 29.84 8.56
N VAL A 145 35.66 30.35 8.18
CA VAL A 145 34.61 29.56 7.55
C VAL A 145 35.05 29.25 6.12
N THR A 146 35.83 28.18 5.94
CA THR A 146 36.16 27.64 4.61
C THR A 146 35.03 26.74 4.11
N TYR A 147 33.81 27.26 4.09
CA TYR A 147 32.70 26.53 3.48
C TYR A 147 32.92 26.46 1.97
N LYS A 148 33.01 25.24 1.44
CA LYS A 148 32.93 24.97 0.00
C LYS A 148 31.51 24.48 -0.25
N GLU A 149 30.74 25.29 -0.99
CA GLU A 149 29.41 24.87 -1.43
C GLU A 149 29.54 23.57 -2.24
N PRO A 150 28.81 22.51 -1.88
CA PRO A 150 28.85 21.27 -2.63
C PRO A 150 28.26 21.54 -4.02
N ASP A 151 29.01 21.20 -5.06
CA ASP A 151 28.58 21.31 -6.45
C ASP A 151 27.50 20.26 -6.73
N ASN A 152 26.27 20.60 -6.36
CA ASN A 152 25.06 19.84 -6.63
C ASN A 152 24.66 20.00 -8.10
N SER A 153 25.60 19.73 -9.01
CA SER A 153 25.26 19.55 -10.41
C SER A 153 24.17 18.49 -10.48
N SER A 154 22.97 18.93 -10.90
CA SER A 154 21.78 18.09 -10.97
C SER A 154 22.08 16.96 -11.94
N VAL A 155 22.50 15.80 -11.41
CA VAL A 155 22.70 14.60 -12.20
C VAL A 155 21.42 14.37 -12.99
N PRO A 156 21.45 14.40 -14.34
CA PRO A 156 20.24 14.27 -15.13
C PRO A 156 19.61 12.92 -14.81
N LYS A 157 18.45 12.96 -14.14
CA LYS A 157 17.71 11.74 -13.81
C LYS A 157 17.39 11.03 -15.13
N PRO A 158 17.66 9.72 -15.26
CA PRO A 158 17.35 9.01 -16.49
C PRO A 158 15.85 9.14 -16.78
N LYS A 159 15.52 9.55 -18.02
CA LYS A 159 14.12 9.62 -18.47
C LYS A 159 13.53 8.22 -18.38
N LYS A 160 12.61 8.02 -17.43
CA LYS A 160 11.85 6.78 -17.33
C LYS A 160 10.91 6.72 -18.54
N ASN A 161 11.10 5.71 -19.38
CA ASN A 161 10.14 5.44 -20.44
C ASN A 161 8.87 4.89 -19.79
N ASN A 162 7.74 5.60 -19.94
CA ASN A 162 6.43 5.24 -19.40
C ASN A 162 5.83 3.94 -19.96
N TYR A 163 6.62 3.09 -20.62
CA TYR A 163 6.19 1.81 -21.21
C TYR A 163 7.05 0.64 -20.75
N ASP A 164 7.85 0.80 -19.71
CA ASP A 164 8.68 -0.29 -19.20
C ASP A 164 7.83 -1.44 -18.61
N PHE A 165 6.69 -1.10 -18.00
CA PHE A 165 5.70 -2.09 -17.59
C PHE A 165 5.13 -2.88 -18.77
N LEU A 166 5.09 -2.29 -19.98
CA LEU A 166 4.59 -2.94 -21.19
C LEU A 166 5.61 -3.97 -21.69
N LYS A 167 6.90 -3.62 -21.65
CA LYS A 167 8.01 -4.53 -21.97
C LYS A 167 8.12 -5.69 -21.00
N CYS A 168 7.79 -5.49 -19.73
CA CYS A 168 7.75 -6.56 -18.72
C CYS A 168 6.39 -7.24 -18.60
N SER A 169 5.37 -6.80 -19.36
CA SER A 169 4.02 -7.34 -19.24
C SER A 169 3.92 -8.75 -19.80
N GLN A 170 3.11 -9.58 -19.14
CA GLN A 170 2.82 -10.95 -19.60
C GLN A 170 2.02 -10.98 -20.90
N ILE A 171 1.30 -9.90 -21.22
CA ILE A 171 0.42 -9.82 -22.38
C ILE A 171 1.22 -9.46 -23.64
N TYR A 172 2.22 -8.58 -23.52
CA TYR A 172 2.93 -8.04 -24.68
C TYR A 172 4.34 -8.62 -24.87
N ASN A 173 4.98 -9.17 -23.82
CA ASN A 173 6.29 -9.82 -23.93
C ASN A 173 6.18 -11.35 -23.88
N LYS A 174 5.40 -11.92 -24.82
CA LYS A 174 5.14 -13.37 -24.86
C LYS A 174 6.38 -14.18 -25.23
N GLU A 175 7.18 -13.68 -26.17
CA GLU A 175 8.36 -14.39 -26.71
C GLU A 175 9.45 -14.58 -25.65
N ALA A 176 9.80 -13.53 -24.90
CA ALA A 176 10.80 -13.67 -23.82
C ALA A 176 10.28 -14.51 -22.65
N GLN A 177 8.98 -14.47 -22.38
CA GLN A 177 8.37 -15.34 -21.36
C GLN A 177 8.36 -16.80 -21.81
N GLN A 178 8.15 -17.04 -23.09
CA GLN A 178 8.17 -18.38 -23.66
C GLN A 178 9.58 -18.97 -23.64
N SER A 179 10.61 -18.22 -24.03
CA SER A 179 12.00 -18.69 -23.95
C SER A 179 12.45 -18.96 -22.51
N GLN A 180 12.04 -18.13 -21.55
CA GLN A 180 12.32 -18.38 -20.12
C GLN A 180 11.63 -19.64 -19.59
N ARG A 181 10.40 -19.92 -20.04
CA ARG A 181 9.68 -21.15 -19.69
C ARG A 181 10.34 -22.36 -20.31
N GLU A 182 10.70 -22.29 -21.59
CA GLU A 182 11.40 -23.36 -22.31
C GLU A 182 12.76 -23.66 -21.65
N HIS A 183 13.52 -22.63 -21.27
CA HIS A 183 14.78 -22.81 -20.55
C HIS A 183 14.59 -23.44 -19.17
N LYS A 184 13.55 -23.06 -18.42
CA LYS A 184 13.22 -23.69 -17.13
C LYS A 184 12.81 -25.15 -17.30
N VAL A 185 11.94 -25.43 -18.27
CA VAL A 185 11.52 -26.80 -18.61
C VAL A 185 12.73 -27.64 -19.01
N ALA A 186 13.60 -27.13 -19.88
CA ALA A 186 14.83 -27.83 -20.27
C ALA A 186 15.75 -28.07 -19.06
N GLN A 187 15.90 -27.08 -18.17
CA GLN A 187 16.69 -27.22 -16.94
C GLN A 187 16.14 -28.27 -15.98
N GLU A 188 14.82 -28.38 -15.86
CA GLU A 188 14.14 -29.41 -15.06
C GLU A 188 14.21 -30.80 -15.72
N LEU A 189 14.28 -30.86 -17.05
CA LEU A 189 14.46 -32.10 -17.82
C LEU A 189 15.92 -32.55 -17.92
N ASN A 190 16.88 -31.71 -17.54
CA ASN A 190 18.28 -32.08 -17.49
C ASN A 190 18.50 -33.03 -16.30
N LEU A 191 18.46 -34.34 -16.60
CA LEU A 191 18.70 -35.43 -15.65
C LEU A 191 20.12 -35.45 -15.05
N THR A 192 21.04 -34.65 -15.59
CA THR A 192 22.43 -34.52 -15.12
C THR A 192 22.58 -34.06 -13.67
N ARG A 193 21.51 -33.56 -13.04
CA ARG A 193 21.54 -33.20 -11.61
C ARG A 193 21.34 -34.39 -10.65
N PHE A 194 20.99 -35.56 -11.16
CA PHE A 194 20.75 -36.76 -10.34
C PHE A 194 21.95 -37.72 -10.31
N ASP A 195 22.98 -37.52 -11.14
CA ASP A 195 24.16 -38.39 -11.19
C ASP A 195 25.17 -38.11 -10.06
N ASP A 196 25.06 -36.98 -9.36
CA ASP A 196 25.97 -36.58 -8.25
C ASP A 196 25.55 -37.13 -6.87
N ALA A 197 24.54 -38.01 -6.83
CA ALA A 197 24.06 -38.65 -5.61
C ALA A 197 24.21 -40.18 -5.68
N ASN A 198 25.46 -40.65 -5.77
CA ASN A 198 25.86 -42.03 -5.44
C ASN A 198 27.30 -42.06 -4.90
#